data_AF-A0A1G7CGT3-F1
#
_entry.id   AF-A0A1G7CGT3-F1
#
_cell.length_a   1.000
_cell.length_b   1.000
_cell.length_c   1.000
_cell.angle_alpha   90.00
_cell.angle_beta   90.00
_cell.angle_gamma   90.00
#
_symmetry.space_group_name_H-M   'P 1'
#
loop_
_entity.id
_entity.type
_entity.pdbx_description
1 polymer ?
#
loop_
_entity_poly.entity_id
_entity_poly.type
_entity_poly.pdbx_seq_one_letter_code
_entity_poly.pdbx_strand_id
1 'polypeptide(L)' 'MTILRFDVEGHEKPALRGAYHRIHRWKPILILGYLGQQQWIRRSFRGLGYRHVGKLHGIHVYACEDLEL' A
#
# COMPACT_ATOMS: atom_id res chain seq x y z
N MET A 1 14.37 -1.30 5.74
CA MET A 1 12.95 -1.54 5.41
C MET A 1 12.11 -0.41 5.99
N THR A 2 11.28 0.25 5.19
CA THR A 2 10.42 1.35 5.65
C THR A 2 8.95 0.96 5.49
N ILE A 3 8.16 1.13 6.54
CA ILE A 3 6.73 0.79 6.55
C ILE A 3 5.92 2.09 6.57
N LEU A 4 4.87 2.15 5.77
CA LEU A 4 3.90 3.23 5.77
C LEU A 4 2.51 2.67 6.09
N ARG A 5 1.99 3.03 7.26
CA ARG A 5 0.63 2.69 7.68
C ARG A 5 -0.27 3.90 7.54
N PHE A 6 -1.43 3.70 6.91
CA PHE A 6 -2.50 4.69 6.87
C PHE A 6 -3.65 4.20 7.73
N ASP A 7 -3.94 4.93 8.80
CA ASP A 7 -5.07 4.67 9.69
C ASP A 7 -6.09 5.79 9.52
N VAL A 8 -6.77 5.77 8.38
CA VAL A 8 -7.71 6.81 7.97
C VAL A 8 -8.97 6.16 7.41
N GLU A 9 -9.99 6.02 8.26
CA GLU A 9 -11.25 5.38 7.90
C GLU A 9 -11.87 6.09 6.68
N GLY A 10 -12.05 5.36 5.58
CA GLY A 10 -12.62 5.88 4.33
C GLY A 10 -11.73 6.85 3.51
N HIS A 11 -10.55 7.26 3.99
CA HIS A 11 -9.72 8.31 3.38
C HIS A 11 -8.33 7.85 2.90
N GLU A 12 -8.10 6.54 2.78
CA GLU A 12 -6.81 5.97 2.38
C GLU A 12 -6.36 6.42 0.98
N LYS A 13 -7.26 6.53 0.01
CA LYS A 13 -6.92 6.96 -1.36
C LYS A 13 -6.41 8.40 -1.42
N PRO A 14 -7.09 9.41 -0.82
CA PRO A 14 -6.52 10.73 -0.64
C PRO A 14 -5.16 10.73 0.07
N ALA A 15 -5.01 9.97 1.14
CA ALA A 15 -3.76 9.91 1.89
C ALA A 15 -2.60 9.32 1.06
N LEU A 16 -2.87 8.24 0.32
CA LEU A 16 -1.94 7.63 -0.63
C LEU A 16 -1.57 8.58 -1.77
N ARG A 17 -2.52 9.39 -2.29
CA ARG A 17 -2.25 10.43 -3.28
C ARG A 17 -1.38 11.54 -2.71
N GLY A 18 -1.65 12.01 -1.49
CA GLY A 18 -0.81 13.00 -0.82
C GLY A 18 0.62 12.51 -0.59
N ALA A 19 0.80 11.21 -0.37
CA ALA A 19 2.11 10.58 -0.20
C ALA A 19 2.78 10.11 -1.51
N TYR A 20 2.19 10.41 -2.69
CA TYR A 20 2.58 9.82 -3.98
C TYR A 20 4.09 9.88 -4.25
N HIS A 21 4.71 11.06 -4.10
CA HIS A 21 6.14 11.23 -4.36
C HIS A 21 7.02 10.42 -3.39
N ARG A 22 6.61 10.28 -2.11
CA ARG A 22 7.34 9.48 -1.13
C ARG A 22 7.22 7.99 -1.45
N ILE A 23 6.02 7.54 -1.84
CA ILE A 23 5.77 6.14 -2.22
C ILE A 23 6.56 5.78 -3.47
N HIS A 24 6.61 6.65 -4.48
CA HIS A 24 7.42 6.45 -5.69
C HIS A 24 8.91 6.39 -5.41
N ARG A 25 9.42 7.25 -4.53
CA ARG A 25 10.84 7.32 -4.21
C ARG A 25 11.31 6.14 -3.36
N TRP A 26 10.53 5.76 -2.35
CA TRP A 26 11.00 4.84 -1.30
C TRP A 26 10.38 3.45 -1.34
N LYS A 27 9.31 3.25 -2.13
CA LYS A 27 8.60 1.98 -2.26
C LYS A 27 8.30 1.29 -0.89
N PRO A 28 7.74 2.01 0.10
CA PRO A 28 7.51 1.42 1.42
C PRO A 28 6.48 0.30 1.39
N ILE A 29 6.52 -0.62 2.35
CA ILE A 29 5.42 -1.57 2.56
C ILE A 29 4.17 -0.77 2.95
N LEU A 30 3.06 -0.99 2.25
CA LEU A 30 1.79 -0.32 2.50
C LEU A 30 0.88 -1.23 3.34
N ILE A 31 0.38 -0.69 4.44
CA ILE A 31 -0.56 -1.36 5.34
C ILE A 31 -1.89 -0.59 5.34
N LEU A 32 -2.97 -1.20 4.85
CA LEU A 32 -4.27 -0.57 4.58
C LEU A 32 -5.43 -1.37 5.19
N GLY A 33 -6.48 -0.73 5.71
CA GLY A 33 -7.60 -1.39 6.41
C GLY A 33 -8.83 -1.68 5.55
N TYR A 34 -9.02 -1.01 4.41
CA TYR A 34 -10.22 -1.22 3.58
C TYR A 34 -10.04 -2.34 2.55
N LEU A 35 -10.93 -3.34 2.59
CA LEU A 35 -10.85 -4.54 1.76
C LEU A 35 -10.99 -4.20 0.25
N GLY A 36 -9.96 -4.50 -0.55
CA GLY A 36 -10.08 -4.51 -2.03
C GLY A 36 -9.35 -3.40 -2.80
N GLN A 37 -8.37 -2.72 -2.20
CA GLN A 37 -7.61 -1.66 -2.88
C GLN A 37 -6.65 -2.17 -3.98
N GLN A 38 -6.47 -3.48 -4.18
CA GLN A 38 -5.43 -4.01 -5.07
C GLN A 38 -5.50 -3.47 -6.50
N GLN A 39 -6.69 -3.40 -7.10
CA GLN A 39 -6.83 -2.84 -8.45
C GLN A 39 -6.47 -1.35 -8.47
N TRP A 40 -6.86 -0.61 -7.43
CA TRP A 40 -6.54 0.81 -7.32
C TRP A 40 -5.05 1.03 -7.13
N ILE A 41 -4.41 0.31 -6.21
CA ILE A 41 -2.96 0.32 -5.96
C ILE A 41 -2.20 0.02 -7.25
N ARG A 42 -2.56 -1.06 -7.97
CA ARG A 42 -1.92 -1.42 -9.24
C ARG A 42 -2.05 -0.34 -10.32
N ARG A 43 -3.17 0.40 -10.35
CA ARG A 43 -3.39 1.50 -11.31
C ARG A 43 -2.65 2.76 -10.90
N SER A 44 -2.76 3.17 -9.63
CA SER A 44 -2.20 4.41 -9.10
C SER A 44 -0.68 4.37 -8.96
N PHE A 45 -0.12 3.20 -8.70
CA PHE A 45 1.32 2.97 -8.55
C PHE A 45 1.85 2.01 -9.63
N ARG A 46 1.29 2.13 -10.84
CA ARG A 46 1.68 1.31 -11.99
C ARG A 46 3.18 1.45 -12.24
N GLY A 47 3.85 0.31 -12.45
CA GLY A 47 5.29 0.26 -12.69
C GLY A 47 6.16 0.17 -11.43
N LEU A 48 5.60 0.39 -10.22
CA LEU A 48 6.36 0.21 -8.98
C LEU A 48 6.43 -1.25 -8.52
N GLY A 49 5.51 -2.11 -8.97
CA GLY A 49 5.50 -3.53 -8.65
C GLY A 49 4.67 -3.91 -7.42
N TYR A 50 3.87 -3.00 -6.85
CA TYR A 50 3.04 -3.33 -5.69
C TYR A 50 2.08 -4.49 -5.94
N ARG A 51 2.18 -5.50 -5.07
CA ARG A 51 1.36 -6.71 -5.04
C ARG A 51 0.82 -6.93 -3.63
N HIS A 52 -0.36 -7.52 -3.54
CA HIS A 52 -0.95 -7.90 -2.25
C HIS A 52 -0.21 -9.13 -1.73
N VAL A 53 0.44 -9.01 -0.58
CA VAL A 53 1.29 -10.07 -0.01
C VAL A 53 0.68 -10.76 1.21
N GLY A 54 -0.35 -10.18 1.82
CA GLY A 54 -1.01 -10.80 2.96
C GLY A 54 -2.17 -9.99 3.53
N LYS A 55 -2.92 -10.62 4.42
CA LYS A 55 -4.04 -10.00 5.15
C LYS A 55 -4.07 -10.50 6.60
N LEU A 56 -4.30 -9.60 7.55
CA LEU A 56 -4.56 -9.92 8.95
C LEU A 56 -5.70 -9.05 9.49
N HIS A 57 -6.78 -9.66 9.99
CA HIS A 57 -7.91 -8.95 10.63
C HIS A 57 -8.46 -7.76 9.82
N GLY A 58 -8.56 -7.88 8.50
CA GLY A 58 -9.02 -6.79 7.63
C GLY A 58 -7.94 -5.81 7.21
N ILE A 59 -6.75 -5.88 7.81
CA ILE A 59 -5.55 -5.17 7.36
C ILE A 59 -4.93 -5.91 6.18
N HIS A 60 -4.63 -5.19 5.12
CA HIS A 60 -4.03 -5.65 3.89
C HIS A 60 -2.60 -5.12 3.75
N VAL A 61 -1.69 -6.00 3.34
CA VAL A 61 -0.28 -5.68 3.15
C VAL A 61 0.03 -5.68 1.66
N TYR A 62 0.65 -4.60 1.17
CA TYR A 62 1.17 -4.50 -0.18
C TYR A 62 2.66 -4.19 -0.17
N ALA A 63 3.42 -4.89 -1.01
CA ALA A 63 4.87 -4.71 -1.15
C ALA A 63 5.27 -4.83 -2.62
N CYS A 64 6.41 -4.23 -2.98
CA CYS A 64 7.02 -4.39 -4.32
C CYS A 64 7.93 -5.61 -4.41
N GLU A 65 8.35 -6.16 -3.28
CA GLU A 65 9.31 -7.26 -3.15
C GLU A 65 8.69 -8.37 -2.29
N ASP A 66 9.25 -9.58 -2.39
CA ASP A 66 8.90 -10.67 -1.49
C ASP A 66 9.31 -10.32 -0.07
N LEU A 67 8.43 -10.62 0.90
CA LEU A 67 8.72 -10.42 2.32
C LEU A 67 9.04 -11.78 2.91
N GLU A 68 10.24 -11.93 3.48
CA GLU A 68 10.52 -13.00 4.42
C GLU A 68 9.92 -12.59 5.77
N LEU A 69 8.93 -13.34 6.25
CA LEU A 69 8.21 -13.12 7.50
C LEU A 69 8.72 -14.06 8.59
#